data_AF-B6QRC3-F1
#
_entry.id   AF-B6QRC3-F1
#
_cell.length_a   1.000
_cell.length_b   1.000
_cell.length_c   1.000
_cell.angle_alpha   90.00
_cell.angle_beta   90.00
_cell.angle_gamma   90.00
#
_symmetry.space_group_name_H-M   'P 1'
#
loop_
_entity.id
_entity.type
_entity.pdbx_description
1 polymer ?
#
loop_
_entity_poly.entity_id
_entity_poly.type
_entity_poly.pdbx_seq_one_letter_code
_entity_poly.pdbx_strand_id
1 'polypeptide(L)'
;MQLLSLTTLAAATMLSVPALSCKCFVNGNMDNGRTQSCCNQLHGVFRYGNDCAASSISEHLSNFRRCCGGQSDCDYPKTEQVEGLVEENSVLKTIVVIPTAAAQN
;
A
#
# COMPACT_ATOMS: atom_id res chain seq x y z
N MET A 1 31.52 3.82 -37.26
CA MET A 1 30.23 3.14 -37.47
C MET A 1 29.66 2.81 -36.11
N GLN A 2 28.44 3.28 -35.88
CA GLN A 2 27.70 3.18 -34.62
C GLN A 2 27.30 1.74 -34.32
N LEU A 3 27.44 1.31 -33.07
CA LEU A 3 26.50 0.38 -32.46
C LEU A 3 26.17 0.91 -31.06
N LEU A 4 25.30 1.93 -31.04
CA LEU A 4 24.38 2.11 -29.92
C LEU A 4 23.62 0.80 -29.73
N SER A 5 23.44 0.32 -28.48
CA SER A 5 22.36 -0.56 -28.01
C SER A 5 22.80 -1.23 -26.71
N LEU A 6 22.07 -1.32 -25.59
CA LEU A 6 20.73 -0.89 -25.20
C LEU A 6 20.79 -0.77 -23.66
N THR A 7 20.50 0.41 -23.12
CA THR A 7 20.22 0.57 -21.68
C THR A 7 18.83 0.02 -21.40
N THR A 8 18.72 -1.27 -21.07
CA THR A 8 17.47 -1.87 -20.60
C THR A 8 17.33 -1.61 -19.10
N LEU A 9 16.93 -0.40 -18.75
CA LEU A 9 16.39 -0.11 -17.42
C LEU A 9 14.94 -0.62 -17.39
N ALA A 10 14.77 -1.90 -17.07
CA ALA A 10 13.45 -2.47 -16.84
C ALA A 10 12.91 -1.93 -15.51
N ALA A 11 12.22 -0.78 -15.55
CA ALA A 11 11.41 -0.32 -14.44
C ALA A 11 10.20 -1.25 -14.30
N ALA A 12 10.31 -2.25 -13.42
CA ALA A 12 9.15 -3.02 -12.98
C ALA A 12 8.27 -2.13 -12.10
N THR A 13 7.38 -1.37 -12.71
CA THR A 13 6.25 -0.79 -11.98
C THR A 13 5.33 -1.94 -11.60
N MET A 14 5.52 -2.47 -10.39
CA MET A 14 4.58 -3.43 -9.83
C MET A 14 3.21 -2.78 -9.86
N LEU A 15 2.33 -3.34 -10.69
CA LEU A 15 0.92 -2.99 -10.77
C LEU A 15 0.31 -3.32 -9.41
N SER A 16 0.33 -2.35 -8.49
CA SER A 16 -0.53 -2.37 -7.31
C SER A 16 -1.95 -2.35 -7.86
N VAL A 17 -2.63 -3.49 -7.85
CA VAL A 17 -4.02 -3.58 -8.30
C VAL A 17 -4.87 -2.98 -7.18
N PRO A 18 -5.31 -1.71 -7.22
CA PRO A 18 -6.02 -1.12 -6.09
C PRO A 18 -7.50 -1.17 -6.47
N ALA A 19 -8.02 -2.38 -6.65
CA ALA A 19 -9.46 -2.61 -6.68
C ALA A 19 -9.90 -3.31 -5.39
N LEU A 20 -9.27 -2.93 -4.27
CA LEU A 20 -9.81 -3.17 -2.94
C LEU A 20 -10.90 -2.13 -2.69
N SER A 21 -12.09 -2.56 -2.28
CA SER A 21 -13.10 -1.66 -1.71
C SER A 21 -12.86 -1.52 -0.22
N CYS A 22 -12.95 -0.32 0.34
CA CYS A 22 -12.88 -0.08 1.77
C CYS A 22 -14.27 -0.06 2.42
N LYS A 23 -14.35 -0.69 3.59
CA LYS A 23 -15.51 -0.80 4.46
C LYS A 23 -15.10 -0.59 5.91
N CYS A 24 -15.94 0.14 6.63
CA CYS A 24 -15.83 0.30 8.07
C CYS A 24 -16.51 -0.87 8.80
N PHE A 25 -15.94 -1.23 9.95
CA PHE A 25 -16.53 -2.20 10.86
C PHE A 25 -16.70 -1.59 12.25
N VAL A 26 -17.82 -1.89 12.91
CA VAL A 26 -18.13 -1.49 14.28
C VAL A 26 -18.53 -2.73 15.06
N ASN A 27 -17.79 -3.05 16.13
CA ASN A 27 -17.98 -4.28 16.91
C ASN A 27 -17.95 -5.54 16.03
N GLY A 28 -17.06 -5.57 15.02
CA GLY A 28 -16.93 -6.68 14.07
C GLY A 28 -18.01 -6.76 12.99
N ASN A 29 -19.03 -5.90 13.02
CA ASN A 29 -20.09 -5.85 12.02
C ASN A 29 -19.82 -4.75 11.00
N MET A 30 -20.14 -5.01 9.73
CA MET A 30 -20.03 -4.03 8.67
C MET A 30 -20.99 -2.85 8.92
N ASP A 31 -20.48 -1.63 8.79
CA ASP A 31 -21.27 -0.40 8.93
C ASP A 31 -21.25 0.39 7.62
N ASN A 32 -22.28 0.18 6.79
CA ASN A 32 -22.40 0.82 5.48
C ASN A 32 -22.60 2.34 5.60
N GLY A 33 -23.34 2.79 6.62
CA GLY A 33 -23.58 4.22 6.84
C GLY A 33 -22.29 4.95 7.19
N ARG A 34 -21.49 4.36 8.10
CA ARG A 34 -20.15 4.88 8.42
C ARG A 34 -19.21 4.80 7.23
N THR A 35 -19.23 3.71 6.47
CA THR A 35 -18.44 3.57 5.24
C THR A 35 -18.74 4.70 4.24
N GLN A 36 -20.01 4.97 3.98
CA GLN A 36 -20.44 6.05 3.08
C GLN A 36 -20.02 7.42 3.61
N SER A 37 -20.26 7.70 4.90
CA SER A 37 -19.89 8.96 5.52
C SER A 37 -18.38 9.22 5.44
N CYS A 38 -17.57 8.22 5.77
CA CYS A 38 -16.10 8.34 5.71
C CYS A 38 -15.58 8.44 4.28
N CYS A 39 -16.18 7.71 3.34
CA CYS A 39 -15.83 7.81 1.92
C CYS A 39 -16.09 9.23 1.39
N ASN A 40 -17.26 9.79 1.69
CA ASN A 40 -17.64 11.14 1.25
C ASN A 40 -16.77 12.24 1.89
N GLN A 41 -16.42 12.08 3.17
CA GLN A 41 -15.56 13.05 3.87
C GLN A 41 -14.17 13.15 3.24
N LEU A 42 -13.67 12.06 2.65
CA LEU A 42 -12.38 12.01 1.96
C LEU A 42 -12.51 12.25 0.45
N HIS A 43 -13.67 12.72 -0.01
CA HIS A 43 -13.98 12.94 -1.42
C HIS A 43 -13.79 11.68 -2.29
N GLY A 44 -13.99 10.51 -1.69
CA GLY A 44 -13.90 9.21 -2.34
C GLY A 44 -15.12 8.88 -3.19
N VAL A 45 -15.05 7.73 -3.86
CA VAL A 45 -16.07 7.24 -4.76
C VAL A 45 -16.79 6.06 -4.11
N PHE A 46 -18.00 6.30 -3.61
CA PHE A 46 -18.87 5.27 -3.06
C PHE A 46 -19.57 4.49 -4.19
N ARG A 47 -19.55 3.16 -4.11
CA ARG A 47 -20.07 2.23 -5.12
C ARG A 47 -20.86 1.11 -4.45
N TYR A 48 -21.76 0.50 -5.22
CA TYR A 48 -22.49 -0.73 -4.89
C TYR A 48 -23.32 -0.71 -3.58
N GLY A 49 -23.49 0.45 -2.94
CA GLY A 49 -24.30 0.63 -1.74
C GLY A 49 -23.57 0.32 -0.43
N ASN A 50 -22.30 -0.08 -0.48
CA ASN A 50 -21.52 -0.45 0.71
C ASN A 50 -20.00 -0.29 0.54
N ASP A 51 -19.50 0.10 -0.63
CA ASP A 51 -18.06 0.09 -0.94
C ASP A 51 -17.52 1.49 -1.15
N CYS A 52 -16.40 1.83 -0.51
CA CYS A 52 -15.58 2.96 -0.95
C CYS A 52 -14.46 2.46 -1.86
N ALA A 53 -14.34 2.97 -3.08
CA ALA A 53 -13.25 2.54 -3.97
C ALA A 53 -11.88 2.98 -3.40
N ALA A 54 -11.01 2.04 -2.99
CA ALA A 54 -9.74 2.41 -2.35
C ALA A 54 -8.85 3.28 -3.24
N SER A 55 -8.90 3.07 -4.56
CA SER A 55 -8.18 3.91 -5.53
C SER A 55 -8.57 5.38 -5.49
N SER A 56 -9.81 5.70 -5.11
CA SER A 56 -10.29 7.09 -4.99
C SER A 56 -9.82 7.80 -3.72
N ILE A 57 -9.29 7.04 -2.74
CA ILE A 57 -8.83 7.53 -1.44
C ILE A 57 -7.44 6.97 -1.10
N SER A 58 -6.64 6.61 -2.10
CA SER A 58 -5.36 5.90 -1.92
C SER A 58 -4.38 6.68 -1.03
N GLU A 59 -4.36 8.01 -1.15
CA GLU A 59 -3.56 8.92 -0.34
C GLU A 59 -4.14 9.16 1.07
N HIS A 60 -5.33 8.62 1.34
CA HIS A 60 -6.12 8.90 2.55
C HIS A 60 -6.59 7.61 3.25
N LEU A 61 -6.03 6.44 2.94
CA LEU A 61 -6.42 5.16 3.55
C LEU A 61 -6.28 5.15 5.09
N SER A 62 -5.24 5.81 5.63
CA SER A 62 -5.09 5.99 7.08
C SER A 62 -6.18 6.87 7.69
N ASN A 63 -6.57 7.93 6.98
CA ASN A 63 -7.66 8.81 7.40
C ASN A 63 -9.00 8.07 7.35
N PHE A 64 -9.21 7.22 6.34
CA PHE A 64 -10.40 6.38 6.24
C PHE A 64 -10.51 5.43 7.43
N ARG A 65 -9.43 4.71 7.75
CA ARG A 65 -9.38 3.84 8.94
C ARG A 65 -9.64 4.61 10.23
N ARG A 66 -9.07 5.80 10.38
CA ARG A 66 -9.30 6.66 11.55
C ARG A 66 -10.77 7.09 11.64
N CYS A 67 -11.38 7.49 10.52
CA CYS A 67 -12.80 7.82 10.44
C CYS A 67 -13.69 6.63 10.83
N CYS A 68 -13.32 5.41 10.45
CA CYS A 68 -14.05 4.20 10.85
C CYS A 68 -14.00 3.92 12.37
N GLY A 69 -13.14 4.60 13.14
CA GLY A 69 -12.85 4.29 14.54
C GLY A 69 -11.78 3.21 14.71
N GLY A 70 -10.98 2.94 13.68
CA GLY A 70 -9.82 2.05 13.74
C GLY A 70 -9.98 0.69 13.06
N GLN A 71 -11.20 0.25 12.73
CA GLN A 71 -11.45 -1.00 12.01
C GLN A 71 -11.96 -0.72 10.57
N SER A 72 -11.15 -1.12 9.60
CA SER A 72 -11.42 -1.04 8.16
C SER A 72 -10.77 -2.24 7.46
N ASP A 73 -11.37 -2.77 6.38
CA ASP A 73 -10.81 -3.85 5.55
C ASP A 73 -9.77 -3.38 4.53
N CYS A 74 -9.64 -2.06 4.32
CA CYS A 74 -8.52 -1.51 3.58
C CYS A 74 -7.25 -1.47 4.43
N ASP A 75 -6.23 -2.19 3.96
CA ASP A 75 -4.88 -2.11 4.50
C ASP A 75 -4.28 -0.73 4.24
N TYR A 76 -3.94 -0.05 5.32
CA TYR A 76 -2.97 1.04 5.28
C TYR A 76 -1.62 0.42 5.61
N PRO A 77 -0.56 0.63 4.80
CA PRO A 77 0.78 0.19 5.17
C PRO A 77 1.08 0.78 6.53
N LYS A 78 1.21 -0.08 7.55
CA LYS A 78 1.65 0.37 8.86
C LYS A 78 3.01 0.99 8.62
N THR A 79 3.17 2.28 8.89
CA THR A 79 4.49 2.84 9.15
C THR A 79 4.95 2.16 10.43
N GLU A 80 5.52 0.97 10.28
CA GLU A 80 6.45 0.46 11.27
C GLU A 80 7.52 1.54 11.34
N GLN A 81 7.50 2.30 12.44
CA GLN A 81 8.62 3.16 12.76
C GLN A 81 9.80 2.19 12.88
N VAL A 82 10.64 2.15 11.84
CA VAL A 82 11.85 1.33 11.82
C VAL A 82 12.84 1.98 12.78
N GLU A 83 12.53 1.94 14.07
CA GLU A 83 13.53 2.02 15.13
C GLU A 83 13.98 0.59 15.38
N GLY A 84 15.02 0.20 14.64
CA GLY A 84 16.01 -0.76 15.11
C GLY A 84 15.55 -2.18 15.45
N LEU A 85 16.11 -3.10 14.66
CA LEU A 85 16.52 -4.48 15.02
C LEU A 85 15.52 -5.63 14.77
N VAL A 86 15.79 -6.30 13.63
CA VAL A 86 15.92 -7.76 13.46
C VAL A 86 14.64 -8.64 13.41
N GLU A 87 14.42 -9.17 12.20
CA GLU A 87 14.04 -10.54 11.80
C GLU A 87 12.91 -11.28 12.54
N GLU A 88 11.79 -11.50 11.85
CA GLU A 88 11.12 -12.81 11.91
C GLU A 88 10.73 -13.32 10.51
N ASN A 89 10.95 -14.61 10.33
CA ASN A 89 11.07 -15.35 9.08
C ASN A 89 9.76 -15.48 8.30
N SER A 90 9.81 -15.26 6.98
CA SER A 90 9.08 -16.11 6.02
C SER A 90 9.73 -16.12 4.64
N VAL A 91 10.63 -17.09 4.48
CA VAL A 91 10.94 -17.84 3.24
C VAL A 91 10.98 -17.06 1.92
N LEU A 92 12.04 -16.26 1.70
CA LEU A 92 13.01 -16.45 0.60
C LEU A 92 14.10 -15.35 0.67
N LYS A 93 15.33 -15.78 1.02
CA LYS A 93 16.54 -14.96 0.91
C LYS A 93 16.84 -14.66 -0.56
N THR A 94 17.10 -13.40 -0.90
CA THR A 94 18.14 -13.09 -1.88
C THR A 94 19.06 -12.05 -1.25
N ILE A 95 20.19 -12.54 -0.77
CA ILE A 95 21.29 -11.73 -0.26
C ILE A 95 21.99 -11.14 -1.50
N VAL A 96 21.96 -9.83 -1.65
CA VAL A 96 22.81 -9.14 -2.62
C VAL A 96 24.20 -9.05 -2.01
N VAL A 97 25.10 -9.95 -2.43
CA VAL A 97 26.53 -9.80 -2.16
C VAL A 97 27.04 -8.71 -3.10
N ILE A 98 27.29 -7.51 -2.56
CA ILE A 98 27.99 -6.45 -3.30
C ILE A 98 29.49 -6.76 -3.17
N PRO A 99 30.21 -7.10 -4.25
CA PRO A 99 31.66 -7.07 -4.18
C PRO A 99 32.08 -5.62 -3.96
N THR A 100 32.60 -5.31 -2.77
CA THR A 100 33.27 -4.04 -2.52
C THR A 100 34.53 -4.01 -3.38
N ALA A 101 34.47 -3.25 -4.47
CA ALA A 101 35.64 -2.86 -5.21
C ALA A 101 36.53 -2.03 -4.27
N ALA A 102 37.59 -2.63 -3.74
CA ALA A 102 38.70 -1.87 -3.20
C ALA A 102 39.37 -1.16 -4.37
N ALA A 103 39.33 0.17 -4.33
CA ALA A 103 39.85 1.06 -5.34
C ALA A 103 41.37 0.90 -5.54
N GLN A 104 41.80 1.10 -6.78
CA GLN A 104 43.18 1.28 -7.20
C GLN A 104 43.71 2.62 -6.67
N ASN A 105 44.88 2.63 -6.01
CA ASN A 105 46.12 3.31 -6.44
C ASN A 105 47.22 3.09 -5.41
#